data_AF-A0A4U9J064-F1
#
_entry.id   AF-A0A4U9J064-F1
#
_cell.length_a   1.000
_cell.length_b   1.000
_cell.length_c   1.000
_cell.angle_alpha   90.00
_cell.angle_beta   90.00
_cell.angle_gamma   90.00
#
_symmetry.space_group_name_H-M   'P 1'
#
loop_
_entity.id
_entity.type
_entity.pdbx_description
1 polymer ?
#
loop_
_entity_poly.entity_id
_entity_poly.type
_entity_poly.pdbx_seq_one_letter_code
_entity_poly.pdbx_strand_id
1 'polypeptide(L)'
;MEFRLLRLRIKRTVFFICALLSLSSTAVAAPADAQFILQQQRQQALEAQLTPQTPDVRLPSPANSEDSGEFAAETPCFTIHDVTLSGQDAFPHWVPLQRMANQVVGKCLGAKGINRVMSLLQNRLISHGWTTARVLAPAQDLKKRAFSAGGYSGEDPPGLVNRRQ
;
A
#
# COMPACT_ATOMS: atom_id res chain seq x y z
N MET A 1 72.96 34.58 -51.36
CA MET A 1 73.21 33.49 -50.39
C MET A 1 72.23 33.50 -49.20
N GLU A 2 71.26 34.43 -49.17
CA GLU A 2 70.34 34.68 -48.03
C GLU A 2 69.20 33.65 -47.87
N PHE A 3 68.71 33.05 -48.97
CA PHE A 3 67.58 32.12 -48.92
C PHE A 3 67.88 30.79 -48.23
N ARG A 4 69.15 30.33 -48.24
CA ARG A 4 69.55 29.08 -47.56
C ARG A 4 69.58 29.26 -46.03
N LEU A 5 69.97 30.45 -45.56
CA LEU A 5 70.01 30.78 -44.13
C LEU A 5 68.60 30.97 -43.54
N LEU A 6 67.67 31.53 -44.30
CA LEU A 6 66.27 31.68 -43.88
C LEU A 6 65.56 30.32 -43.75
N ARG A 7 65.77 29.41 -44.71
CA ARG A 7 65.23 28.04 -44.64
C ARG A 7 65.80 27.22 -43.47
N LEU A 8 67.06 27.46 -43.10
CA LEU A 8 67.70 26.78 -41.97
C LEU A 8 67.18 27.30 -40.61
N ARG A 9 66.94 28.62 -40.52
CA ARG A 9 66.32 29.25 -39.33
C ARG A 9 64.88 28.76 -39.11
N ILE A 10 64.07 28.66 -40.17
CA ILE A 10 62.68 28.15 -40.09
C ILE A 10 62.64 26.68 -39.64
N LYS A 11 63.55 25.84 -40.14
CA LYS A 11 63.60 24.43 -39.71
C LYS A 11 63.98 24.27 -38.23
N ARG A 12 64.90 25.10 -37.73
CA ARG A 12 65.30 25.09 -36.32
C ARG A 12 64.18 25.58 -35.40
N THR A 13 63.44 26.63 -35.79
CA THR A 13 62.31 27.11 -34.98
C THR A 13 61.16 26.11 -34.95
N VAL A 14 60.82 25.49 -36.09
CA VAL A 14 59.79 24.44 -36.14
C VAL A 14 60.19 23.24 -35.29
N PHE A 15 61.46 22.80 -35.36
CA PHE A 15 61.96 21.71 -34.52
C PHE A 15 61.89 22.04 -33.03
N PHE A 16 62.25 23.27 -32.64
CA PHE A 16 62.16 23.72 -31.25
C PHE A 16 60.72 23.81 -30.75
N ILE A 17 59.78 24.30 -31.58
CA ILE A 17 58.36 24.37 -31.25
C ILE A 17 57.76 22.96 -31.11
N CYS A 18 58.06 22.03 -32.03
CA CYS A 18 57.63 20.63 -31.90
C CYS A 18 58.20 19.95 -30.65
N ALA A 19 59.47 20.21 -30.30
CA ALA A 19 60.08 19.69 -29.08
C ALA A 19 59.39 20.25 -27.81
N LEU A 20 59.00 21.53 -27.81
CA LEU A 20 58.28 22.16 -26.71
C LEU A 20 56.84 21.62 -26.56
N LEU A 21 56.13 21.33 -27.66
CA LEU A 21 54.79 20.72 -27.60
C LEU A 21 54.82 19.24 -27.12
N SER A 22 55.97 18.57 -27.19
CA SER A 22 56.10 17.18 -26.78
C SER A 22 56.28 17.01 -25.26
N LEU A 23 56.54 18.08 -24.51
CA LEU A 23 56.85 18.02 -23.08
C LEU A 23 55.62 18.15 -22.15
N SER A 24 54.43 18.45 -22.68
CA SER A 24 53.26 18.84 -21.88
C SER A 24 52.20 17.76 -21.63
N SER A 25 52.51 16.47 -21.84
CA SER A 25 51.55 15.38 -21.56
C SER A 25 51.89 14.60 -20.29
N THR A 26 51.68 15.19 -19.11
CA THR A 26 51.60 14.43 -17.86
C THR A 26 50.14 14.04 -17.60
N ALA A 27 49.73 12.89 -18.14
CA ALA A 27 48.47 12.26 -17.74
C ALA A 27 48.67 11.65 -16.35
N VAL A 28 48.20 12.33 -15.30
CA VAL A 28 48.19 11.74 -13.95
C VAL A 28 47.06 10.72 -13.91
N ALA A 29 47.39 9.43 -13.87
CA ALA A 29 46.40 8.38 -13.67
C ALA A 29 45.86 8.52 -12.24
N ALA A 30 44.57 8.87 -12.11
CA ALA A 30 43.91 8.80 -10.81
C ALA A 30 43.99 7.36 -10.28
N PRO A 31 44.21 7.15 -8.97
CA PRO A 31 44.26 5.81 -8.41
C PRO A 31 42.96 5.07 -8.75
N ALA A 32 43.04 3.79 -9.12
CA ALA A 32 41.91 2.99 -9.56
C ALA A 32 40.71 3.03 -8.59
N ASP A 33 41.01 3.18 -7.29
CA ASP A 33 40.02 3.32 -6.23
C ASP A 33 39.15 4.58 -6.36
N ALA A 34 39.73 5.71 -6.82
CA ALA A 34 38.98 6.96 -7.00
C ALA A 34 37.97 6.85 -8.15
N GLN A 35 38.30 6.11 -9.20
CA GLN A 35 37.39 5.86 -10.32
C GLN A 35 36.23 4.94 -9.90
N PHE A 36 36.53 3.91 -9.11
CA PHE A 36 35.53 3.00 -8.57
C PHE A 36 34.54 3.70 -7.64
N ILE A 37 35.04 4.54 -6.72
CA ILE A 37 34.20 5.34 -5.80
C ILE A 37 33.24 6.25 -6.60
N LEU A 38 33.72 6.89 -7.65
CA LEU A 38 32.90 7.79 -8.48
C LEU A 38 31.80 7.01 -9.23
N GLN A 39 32.11 5.81 -9.73
CA GLN A 39 31.12 4.94 -10.37
C GLN A 39 30.05 4.48 -9.38
N GLN A 40 30.44 4.08 -8.17
CA GLN A 40 29.52 3.66 -7.12
C GLN A 40 28.57 4.79 -6.71
N GLN A 41 29.09 6.02 -6.55
CA GLN A 41 28.27 7.19 -6.24
C GLN A 41 27.24 7.50 -7.33
N ARG A 42 27.62 7.38 -8.62
CA ARG A 42 26.67 7.56 -9.73
C ARG A 42 25.55 6.52 -9.70
N GLN A 43 25.88 5.27 -9.38
CA GLN A 43 24.90 4.20 -9.33
C GLN A 43 23.89 4.40 -8.19
N GLN A 44 24.37 4.78 -7.00
CA GLN A 44 23.50 5.12 -5.87
C GLN A 44 22.59 6.32 -6.17
N ALA A 45 23.10 7.34 -6.88
CA ALA A 45 22.30 8.50 -7.27
C ALA A 45 21.21 8.15 -8.31
N LEU A 46 21.47 7.19 -9.20
CA LEU A 46 20.47 6.67 -10.14
C LEU A 46 19.42 5.85 -9.41
N GLU A 47 19.83 4.96 -8.50
CA GLU A 47 18.92 4.18 -7.66
C GLU A 47 18.02 5.08 -6.81
N ALA A 48 18.57 6.14 -6.21
CA ALA A 48 17.79 7.10 -5.42
C ALA A 48 16.77 7.89 -6.27
N GLN A 49 17.08 8.17 -7.54
CA GLN A 49 16.15 8.81 -8.48
C GLN A 49 15.06 7.86 -8.99
N LEU A 50 15.41 6.59 -9.16
CA LEU A 50 14.49 5.56 -9.66
C LEU A 50 13.63 4.96 -8.55
N THR A 51 14.07 5.05 -7.30
CA THR A 51 13.32 4.55 -6.15
C THR A 51 12.13 5.48 -5.91
N PRO A 52 10.89 5.01 -6.14
CA PRO A 52 9.72 5.80 -5.82
C PRO A 52 9.74 6.07 -4.32
N GLN A 53 9.59 7.33 -3.92
CA GLN A 53 9.28 7.67 -2.53
C GLN A 53 7.88 7.13 -2.26
N THR A 54 7.74 5.86 -1.89
CA THR A 54 6.45 5.32 -1.46
C THR A 54 6.19 5.90 -0.09
N PRO A 55 5.23 6.85 0.07
CA PRO A 55 4.81 7.23 1.41
C PRO A 55 4.38 5.94 2.11
N ASP A 56 4.87 5.75 3.34
CA ASP A 56 4.40 4.68 4.21
C ASP A 56 2.93 4.98 4.54
N VAL A 57 2.03 4.55 3.67
CA VAL A 57 0.58 4.64 3.88
C VAL A 57 0.22 3.53 4.84
N ARG A 58 0.48 3.78 6.13
CA ARG A 58 -0.04 2.94 7.18
C ARG A 58 -1.54 3.17 7.26
N LEU A 59 -2.29 2.31 6.60
CA LEU A 59 -3.73 2.20 6.83
C LEU A 59 -3.92 2.03 8.34
N PRO A 60 -4.73 2.88 9.01
CA PRO A 60 -5.07 2.63 10.39
C PRO A 60 -5.62 1.21 10.44
N SER A 61 -4.98 0.36 11.25
CA SER A 61 -5.54 -0.96 11.52
C SER A 61 -6.98 -0.74 11.94
N PRO A 62 -7.96 -1.48 11.38
CA PRO A 62 -9.29 -1.46 11.95
C PRO A 62 -9.06 -1.71 13.43
N ALA A 63 -9.46 -0.75 14.27
CA ALA A 63 -9.24 -0.83 15.70
C ALA A 63 -9.67 -2.24 16.11
N ASN A 64 -8.81 -2.96 16.84
CA ASN A 64 -9.17 -4.22 17.45
C ASN A 64 -10.39 -3.96 18.32
N SER A 65 -11.57 -4.01 17.71
CA SER A 65 -12.83 -3.95 18.40
C SER A 65 -13.07 -5.37 18.85
N GLU A 66 -12.21 -5.82 19.77
CA GLU A 66 -12.60 -6.65 20.89
C GLU A 66 -13.52 -5.82 21.81
N ASP A 67 -14.53 -5.22 21.20
CA ASP A 67 -15.57 -4.53 21.92
C ASP A 67 -16.76 -5.46 21.85
N SER A 68 -16.65 -6.53 22.64
CA SER A 68 -17.78 -7.11 23.35
C SER A 68 -18.31 -6.12 24.41
N GLY A 69 -18.23 -4.83 24.13
CA GLY A 69 -18.67 -3.74 24.97
C GLY A 69 -20.18 -3.71 24.97
N GLU A 70 -20.71 -3.53 26.17
CA GLU A 70 -22.12 -3.35 26.41
C GLU A 70 -22.71 -2.34 25.42
N PHE A 71 -23.82 -2.68 24.78
CA PHE A 71 -24.53 -1.73 23.93
C PHE A 71 -25.08 -0.61 24.80
N ALA A 72 -24.80 0.64 24.44
CA ALA A 72 -25.34 1.78 25.15
C ALA A 72 -26.87 1.76 25.13
N ALA A 73 -27.50 2.18 26.22
CA ALA A 73 -28.94 2.34 26.27
C ALA A 73 -29.36 3.45 25.28
N GLU A 74 -30.30 3.14 24.40
CA GLU A 74 -30.81 4.07 23.38
C GLU A 74 -32.33 4.22 23.53
N THR A 75 -32.84 5.42 23.19
CA THR A 75 -34.29 5.68 23.11
C THR A 75 -34.56 6.50 21.84
N PRO A 76 -35.42 6.03 20.91
CA PRO A 76 -36.14 4.75 20.92
C PRO A 76 -35.20 3.55 20.67
N CYS A 77 -35.48 2.42 21.31
CA CYS A 77 -34.83 1.13 21.03
C CYS A 77 -35.88 0.03 20.82
N PHE A 78 -35.46 -1.04 20.16
CA PHE A 78 -36.28 -2.21 19.88
C PHE A 78 -35.57 -3.46 20.38
N THR A 79 -36.31 -4.34 21.05
CA THR A 79 -35.77 -5.65 21.46
C THR A 79 -35.56 -6.51 20.22
N ILE A 80 -34.34 -7.00 20.03
CA ILE A 80 -34.01 -7.91 18.94
C ILE A 80 -34.43 -9.32 19.35
N HIS A 81 -35.35 -9.92 18.60
CA HIS A 81 -35.84 -11.28 18.86
C HIS A 81 -35.06 -12.34 18.09
N ASP A 82 -34.69 -12.03 16.85
CA ASP A 82 -33.93 -12.92 15.98
C ASP A 82 -33.04 -12.07 15.06
N VAL A 83 -31.91 -12.66 14.67
CA VAL A 83 -31.02 -12.12 13.65
C VAL A 83 -30.75 -13.20 12.63
N THR A 84 -31.03 -12.94 11.36
CA THR A 84 -30.74 -13.87 10.28
C THR A 84 -29.76 -13.24 9.31
N LEU A 85 -28.63 -13.91 9.06
CA LEU A 85 -27.66 -13.47 8.05
C LEU A 85 -27.91 -14.17 6.71
N SER A 86 -28.07 -13.39 5.65
CA SER A 86 -28.15 -13.89 4.27
C SER A 86 -26.79 -13.81 3.58
N GLY A 87 -26.47 -14.79 2.72
CA GLY A 87 -25.19 -14.82 1.99
C GLY A 87 -23.99 -15.28 2.82
N GLN A 88 -24.23 -15.82 4.02
CA GLN A 88 -23.16 -16.34 4.89
C GLN A 88 -22.47 -17.60 4.33
N ASP A 89 -23.15 -18.32 3.43
CA ASP A 89 -22.64 -19.53 2.78
C ASP A 89 -21.43 -19.24 1.86
N ALA A 90 -21.25 -17.98 1.47
CA ALA A 90 -20.05 -17.53 0.74
C ALA A 90 -18.78 -17.54 1.62
N PHE A 91 -18.92 -17.70 2.94
CA PHE A 91 -17.82 -17.72 3.88
C PHE A 91 -17.62 -19.12 4.50
N PRO A 92 -16.38 -19.50 4.81
CA PRO A 92 -16.12 -20.74 5.50
C PRO A 92 -16.75 -20.78 6.90
N HIS A 93 -17.14 -21.98 7.35
CA HIS A 93 -17.72 -22.25 8.67
C HIS A 93 -16.88 -21.76 9.86
N TRP A 94 -15.57 -21.58 9.69
CA TRP A 94 -14.67 -21.06 10.72
C TRP A 94 -14.81 -19.55 10.97
N VAL A 95 -15.59 -18.84 10.15
CA VAL A 95 -15.98 -17.43 10.36
C VAL A 95 -17.40 -17.41 10.96
N PRO A 96 -17.54 -17.32 12.29
CA PRO A 96 -18.83 -17.56 12.94
C PRO A 96 -19.71 -16.29 12.93
N LEU A 97 -20.01 -15.75 11.75
CA LEU A 97 -20.77 -14.49 11.59
C LEU A 97 -22.12 -14.57 12.31
N GLN A 98 -22.87 -15.67 12.10
CA GLN A 98 -24.17 -15.88 12.73
C GLN A 98 -24.07 -15.94 14.25
N ARG A 99 -23.05 -16.61 14.79
CA ARG A 99 -22.82 -16.68 16.24
C ARG A 99 -22.58 -15.29 16.84
N MET A 100 -21.81 -14.46 16.13
CA MET A 100 -21.54 -13.08 16.56
C MET A 100 -22.79 -12.22 16.49
N ALA A 101 -23.57 -12.35 15.42
CA ALA A 101 -24.84 -11.66 15.26
C ALA A 101 -25.85 -12.04 16.35
N ASN A 102 -25.87 -13.32 16.76
CA ASN A 102 -26.76 -13.80 17.82
C ASN A 102 -26.45 -13.22 19.21
N GLN A 103 -25.30 -12.58 19.43
CA GLN A 103 -24.95 -11.96 20.72
C GLN A 103 -25.86 -10.80 21.09
N VAL A 104 -26.60 -10.24 20.14
CA VAL A 104 -27.55 -9.13 20.39
C VAL A 104 -28.99 -9.57 20.55
N VAL A 105 -29.28 -10.86 20.40
CA VAL A 105 -30.61 -11.40 20.65
C VAL A 105 -30.98 -11.17 22.12
N GLY A 106 -32.18 -10.63 22.34
CA GLY A 106 -32.68 -10.24 23.65
C GLY A 106 -32.24 -8.85 24.13
N LYS A 107 -31.31 -8.17 23.43
CA LYS A 107 -30.90 -6.80 23.77
C LYS A 107 -31.82 -5.76 23.11
N CYS A 108 -31.97 -4.59 23.76
CA CYS A 108 -32.66 -3.45 23.18
C CYS A 108 -31.66 -2.61 22.39
N LEU A 109 -31.81 -2.54 21.06
CA LEU A 109 -30.93 -1.77 20.20
C LEU A 109 -31.73 -0.69 19.46
N GLY A 110 -31.18 0.50 19.38
CA GLY A 110 -31.61 1.52 18.42
C GLY A 110 -30.65 1.57 17.23
N ALA A 111 -30.71 2.66 16.46
CA ALA A 111 -29.93 2.80 15.23
C ALA A 111 -28.41 2.72 15.45
N LYS A 112 -27.87 3.24 16.57
CA LYS A 112 -26.41 3.21 16.77
C LYS A 112 -25.96 1.81 17.20
N GLY A 113 -26.74 1.14 18.04
CA GLY A 113 -26.54 -0.27 18.39
C GLY A 113 -26.49 -1.19 17.16
N ILE A 114 -27.42 -1.02 16.22
CA ILE A 114 -27.45 -1.81 14.98
C ILE A 114 -26.22 -1.51 14.11
N ASN A 115 -25.88 -0.23 13.91
CA ASN A 115 -24.67 0.14 13.19
C ASN A 115 -23.40 -0.42 13.84
N ARG A 116 -23.37 -0.53 15.18
CA ARG A 116 -22.27 -1.17 15.91
C ARG A 116 -22.18 -2.66 15.59
N VAL A 117 -23.29 -3.39 15.60
CA VAL A 117 -23.32 -4.82 15.21
C VAL A 117 -22.82 -5.00 13.78
N MET A 118 -23.32 -4.20 12.85
CA MET A 118 -22.89 -4.26 11.45
C MET A 118 -21.39 -4.02 11.31
N SER A 119 -20.86 -3.03 12.04
CA SER A 119 -19.42 -2.73 12.05
C SER A 119 -18.59 -3.87 12.64
N LEU A 120 -19.08 -4.55 13.69
CA LEU A 120 -18.40 -5.71 14.28
C LEU A 120 -18.34 -6.89 13.30
N LEU A 121 -19.45 -7.17 12.62
CA LEU A 121 -19.50 -8.22 11.58
C LEU A 121 -18.58 -7.88 10.41
N GLN A 122 -18.60 -6.62 9.95
CA GLN A 122 -17.70 -6.14 8.90
C GLN A 122 -16.23 -6.25 9.28
N ASN A 123 -15.87 -5.83 10.50
CA ASN A 123 -14.51 -5.92 11.01
C ASN A 123 -14.05 -7.37 11.13
N ARG A 124 -14.96 -8.30 11.48
CA ARG A 124 -14.64 -9.74 11.48
C ARG A 124 -14.28 -10.23 10.09
N LEU A 125 -15.01 -9.82 9.06
CA LEU A 125 -14.70 -10.16 7.67
C LEU A 125 -13.34 -9.60 7.25
N ILE A 126 -13.08 -8.33 7.57
CA ILE A 126 -11.79 -7.67 7.29
C ILE A 126 -10.63 -8.39 8.00
N SER A 127 -10.80 -8.76 9.28
CA SER A 127 -9.76 -9.44 10.08
C SER A 127 -9.29 -10.77 9.49
N HIS A 128 -10.10 -11.36 8.62
CA HIS A 128 -9.84 -12.63 7.98
C HIS A 128 -9.59 -12.52 6.46
N GLY A 129 -9.39 -11.30 5.96
CA GLY A 129 -8.97 -11.02 4.59
C GLY A 129 -10.09 -10.68 3.61
N TRP A 130 -11.35 -10.67 4.03
CA TRP A 130 -12.49 -10.28 3.18
C TRP A 130 -12.71 -8.76 3.20
N THR A 131 -11.87 -8.05 2.46
CA THR A 131 -11.89 -6.57 2.42
C THR A 131 -12.94 -5.99 1.47
N THR A 132 -13.40 -6.77 0.49
CA THR A 132 -14.45 -6.36 -0.48
C THR A 132 -15.86 -6.78 -0.08
N ALA A 133 -16.00 -7.67 0.90
CA ALA A 133 -17.29 -8.10 1.42
C ALA A 133 -17.95 -6.97 2.21
N ARG A 134 -19.28 -6.82 2.10
CA ARG A 134 -20.04 -5.80 2.83
C ARG A 134 -21.23 -6.39 3.60
N VAL A 135 -21.41 -5.95 4.84
CA VAL A 135 -22.60 -6.26 5.66
C VAL A 135 -23.62 -5.13 5.53
N LEU A 136 -24.84 -5.44 5.09
CA LEU A 136 -25.90 -4.47 4.87
C LEU A 136 -27.19 -4.86 5.62
N ALA A 137 -27.88 -3.85 6.15
CA ALA A 137 -29.24 -4.00 6.67
C ALA A 137 -30.24 -3.66 5.55
N PRO A 138 -31.27 -4.49 5.30
CA PRO A 138 -32.30 -4.19 4.32
C PRO A 138 -33.15 -3.00 4.77
N ALA A 139 -33.61 -2.23 3.81
CA ALA A 139 -34.27 -0.95 4.01
C ALA A 139 -35.62 -1.00 4.78
N GLN A 140 -36.10 -2.18 5.18
CA GLN A 140 -37.47 -2.34 5.70
C GLN A 140 -37.61 -2.77 7.17
N ASP A 141 -36.52 -3.07 7.89
CA ASP A 141 -36.64 -3.93 9.09
C ASP A 141 -36.14 -3.30 10.40
N LEU A 142 -36.65 -2.10 10.71
CA LEU A 142 -36.64 -1.55 12.09
C LEU A 142 -38.05 -1.37 12.68
N LYS A 143 -39.09 -1.52 11.86
CA LYS A 143 -40.50 -1.49 12.30
C LYS A 143 -41.11 -2.89 12.48
N LYS A 144 -40.53 -3.90 11.86
CA LYS A 144 -40.95 -5.30 11.98
C LYS A 144 -39.83 -6.03 12.72
N ARG A 145 -40.20 -6.94 13.61
CA ARG A 145 -39.36 -7.52 14.67
C ARG A 145 -38.37 -8.57 14.14
N ALA A 146 -37.60 -8.26 13.11
CA ALA A 146 -36.57 -9.13 12.55
C ALA A 146 -35.48 -8.28 11.93
N PHE A 147 -34.24 -8.40 12.40
CA PHE A 147 -33.09 -7.81 11.69
C PHE A 147 -32.52 -8.87 10.76
N SER A 148 -32.77 -8.72 9.47
CA SER A 148 -32.02 -9.46 8.46
C SER A 148 -30.75 -8.65 8.14
N ALA A 149 -29.59 -9.27 8.07
CA ALA A 149 -28.39 -8.63 7.53
C ALA A 149 -27.91 -9.45 6.34
N GLY A 150 -27.92 -8.84 5.15
CA GLY A 150 -27.41 -9.47 3.94
C GLY A 150 -25.93 -9.14 3.79
N GLY A 151 -25.09 -10.17 3.63
CA GLY A 151 -23.79 -10.00 3.01
C GLY A 151 -23.99 -9.82 1.51
N TYR A 152 -23.66 -8.65 0.97
CA TYR A 152 -23.62 -8.45 -0.49
C TYR A 152 -22.16 -8.53 -0.91
N SER A 153 -21.81 -9.56 -1.69
CA SER A 153 -20.58 -9.58 -2.46
C SER A 153 -20.83 -8.74 -3.70
N GLY A 154 -20.14 -7.59 -3.81
CA GLY A 154 -20.16 -6.83 -5.05
C GLY A 154 -19.55 -7.70 -6.15
N GLU A 155 -20.40 -8.14 -7.08
CA GLU A 155 -20.07 -8.77 -8.36
C GLU A 155 -19.49 -10.20 -8.28
N ASP A 156 -20.29 -11.20 -8.63
CA ASP A 156 -19.77 -12.52 -9.06
C ASP A 156 -19.77 -12.59 -10.59
N PRO A 157 -18.65 -13.02 -11.19
CA PRO A 157 -18.61 -14.22 -12.01
C PRO A 157 -17.97 -15.37 -11.19
N PRO A 158 -18.21 -16.64 -11.55
CA PRO A 158 -18.00 -17.77 -10.66
C PRO A 158 -16.50 -17.96 -10.39
N GLY A 159 -16.13 -17.87 -9.12
CA GLY A 159 -14.79 -18.13 -8.66
C GLY A 159 -13.97 -16.85 -8.53
N LEU A 160 -13.86 -16.36 -7.30
CA LEU A 160 -12.61 -16.12 -6.59
C LEU A 160 -12.91 -15.22 -5.39
N VAL A 161 -13.27 -15.84 -4.27
CA VAL A 161 -13.11 -15.23 -2.94
C VAL A 161 -11.62 -14.94 -2.77
N ASN A 162 -11.19 -13.72 -3.12
CA ASN A 162 -9.77 -13.37 -3.10
C ASN A 162 -9.33 -13.12 -1.66
N ARG A 163 -8.86 -14.19 -1.02
CA ARG A 163 -8.01 -14.14 0.16
C ARG A 163 -6.68 -13.51 -0.28
N ARG A 164 -6.48 -12.21 -0.02
CA ARG A 164 -5.12 -11.65 -0.09
C ARG A 164 -4.28 -12.32 1.01
N GLN A 165 -3.31 -13.13 0.58
CA GLN A 165 -2.18 -13.56 1.40
C GLN A 165 -1.32 -12.35 1.76
#